data_AF-A0A946SH36-F1
#
_entry.id   AF-A0A946SH36-F1
#
_cell.length_a   1.000
_cell.length_b   1.000
_cell.length_c   1.000
_cell.angle_alpha   90.00
_cell.angle_beta   90.00
_cell.angle_gamma   90.00
#
_symmetry.space_group_name_H-M   'P 1'
#
loop_
_entity.id
_entity.type
_entity.pdbx_description
1 polymer ?
#
loop_
_entity_poly.entity_id
_entity_poly.type
_entity_poly.pdbx_seq_one_letter_code
_entity_poly.pdbx_strand_id
1 'polypeptide(L)' 'MTAAVAALVVLGACSGSKTEEKPQAAAEVPEAPAPAVGPEVGNRAPAFSLPNGRGEAVALADYAGKPVAVVFYRGQW' A
#
# COMPACT_ATOMS: atom_id res chain seq x y z
N MET A 1 -34.14 -26.83 -50.85
CA MET A 1 -33.38 -26.48 -49.64
C MET A 1 -32.72 -25.13 -49.89
N THR A 2 -33.36 -24.04 -49.49
CA THR A 2 -32.92 -22.67 -49.78
C THR A 2 -33.14 -21.80 -48.55
N ALA A 3 -32.06 -21.27 -48.00
CA ALA A 3 -32.05 -20.04 -47.22
C ALA A 3 -30.61 -19.53 -47.11
N ALA A 4 -30.34 -18.46 -47.86
CA ALA A 4 -29.22 -17.57 -47.67
C ALA A 4 -29.78 -16.27 -47.10
N VAL A 5 -29.29 -15.80 -45.96
CA VAL A 5 -29.32 -14.37 -45.59
C VAL A 5 -28.08 -14.08 -44.76
N ALA A 6 -27.12 -13.41 -45.39
CA ALA A 6 -26.01 -12.74 -44.73
C ALA A 6 -26.54 -11.44 -44.11
N ALA A 7 -26.14 -11.14 -42.88
CA ALA A 7 -26.31 -9.83 -42.27
C ALA A 7 -24.93 -9.29 -41.88
N LEU A 8 -24.35 -8.53 -42.80
CA LEU A 8 -23.27 -7.58 -42.55
C LEU A 8 -23.94 -6.26 -42.14
N VAL A 9 -23.69 -5.77 -40.92
CA VAL A 9 -24.11 -4.42 -40.52
C VAL A 9 -22.91 -3.63 -40.00
N VAL A 10 -22.33 -2.90 -40.95
CA VAL A 10 -21.78 -1.53 -40.95
C VAL A 10 -21.23 -0.94 -39.63
N LEU A 11 -19.95 -0.57 -39.70
CA LEU A 11 -19.22 0.32 -38.80
C LEU A 11 -19.93 1.68 -38.64
N GLY A 12 -20.15 2.11 -37.39
CA GLY A 12 -20.50 3.48 -37.05
C GLY A 12 -19.33 4.19 -36.38
N ALA A 13 -18.65 5.07 -37.12
CA ALA A 13 -17.72 6.07 -36.60
C ALA A 13 -18.47 7.41 -36.43
N CYS A 14 -18.59 7.90 -35.20
CA CYS A 14 -18.86 9.30 -34.88
C CYS A 14 -18.00 9.68 -33.66
N SER A 15 -16.94 10.42 -33.95
CA SER A 15 -16.08 11.09 -33.00
C SER A 15 -16.90 12.07 -32.15
N GLY A 16 -16.85 11.89 -30.83
CA GLY A 16 -17.39 12.83 -29.85
C GLY A 16 -16.28 13.33 -28.94
N SER A 17 -15.64 14.44 -29.31
CA SER A 17 -14.81 15.23 -28.40
C SER A 17 -15.69 15.87 -27.34
N LYS A 18 -15.83 15.22 -26.18
CA LYS A 18 -16.34 15.87 -24.97
C LYS A 18 -15.17 16.04 -24.02
N THR A 19 -14.52 17.20 -24.13
CA THR A 19 -13.75 17.77 -23.03
C THR A 19 -14.73 18.03 -21.89
N GLU A 20 -14.81 17.10 -20.94
CA GLU A 20 -15.41 17.33 -19.63
C GLU A 20 -14.29 17.65 -18.66
N GLU A 21 -13.98 18.94 -18.56
CA GLU A 21 -13.32 19.48 -17.37
C GLU A 21 -14.35 19.40 -16.22
N LYS A 22 -14.33 18.28 -15.49
CA LYS A 22 -14.96 18.19 -14.17
C LYS A 22 -14.09 19.02 -13.23
N PRO A 23 -14.62 20.03 -12.52
CA PRO A 23 -13.90 20.67 -11.42
C PRO A 23 -13.68 19.62 -10.34
N GLN A 24 -12.53 18.94 -10.41
CA GLN A 24 -12.12 18.06 -9.35
C GLN A 24 -11.53 18.95 -8.28
N ALA A 25 -12.42 19.28 -7.33
CA ALA A 25 -12.10 19.64 -5.97
C ALA A 25 -10.71 19.15 -5.59
N ALA A 26 -9.87 20.08 -5.17
CA ALA A 26 -8.51 19.86 -4.74
C ALA A 26 -8.43 18.55 -3.95
N ALA A 27 -7.88 17.51 -4.59
CA ALA A 27 -7.48 16.32 -3.90
C ALA A 27 -6.36 16.77 -2.96
N GLU A 28 -6.62 16.72 -1.65
CA GLU A 28 -5.54 16.70 -0.67
C GLU A 28 -4.69 15.47 -1.03
N VAL A 29 -3.55 15.74 -1.65
CA VAL A 29 -2.51 14.73 -1.83
C VAL A 29 -2.19 14.26 -0.42
N PRO A 30 -2.37 12.97 -0.09
CA PRO A 30 -1.99 12.48 1.22
C PRO A 30 -0.50 12.76 1.38
N GLU A 31 -0.18 13.70 2.26
CA GLU A 31 1.18 14.03 2.61
C GLU A 31 1.81 12.74 3.13
N ALA A 32 2.88 12.30 2.47
CA ALA A 32 3.58 11.10 2.90
C ALA A 32 3.99 11.30 4.37
N PRO A 33 3.79 10.29 5.24
CA PRO A 33 4.15 10.43 6.64
C PRO A 33 5.62 10.80 6.74
N ALA A 34 5.90 11.83 7.54
CA ALA A 34 7.26 12.25 7.83
C ALA A 34 8.09 11.04 8.31
N PRO A 35 9.39 10.98 7.99
CA PRO A 35 10.24 9.88 8.41
C PRO A 35 10.19 9.74 9.93
N ALA A 36 9.97 8.51 10.40
CA ALA A 36 9.97 8.23 11.83
C ALA A 36 11.37 8.46 12.41
N VAL A 37 11.46 9.28 13.46
CA VAL A 37 12.69 9.51 14.22
C VAL A 37 12.85 8.40 15.25
N GLY A 38 14.03 7.76 15.27
CA GLY A 38 14.34 6.72 16.24
C GLY A 38 14.60 7.25 17.66
N PRO A 39 14.55 6.39 18.69
CA PRO A 39 14.86 6.79 20.06
C PRO A 39 16.34 7.17 20.22
N GLU A 40 16.60 8.20 21.05
CA GLU A 40 17.96 8.62 21.41
C GLU A 40 18.63 7.66 22.39
N VAL A 41 19.98 7.69 22.42
CA VAL A 41 20.77 6.88 23.35
C VAL A 41 20.51 7.29 24.79
N GLY A 42 20.35 6.32 25.68
CA GLY A 42 20.06 6.53 27.10
C GLY A 42 18.57 6.63 27.41
N ASN A 43 17.72 6.92 26.42
CA ASN A 43 16.27 6.86 26.60
C ASN A 43 15.81 5.41 26.74
N ARG A 44 14.76 5.21 27.55
CA ARG A 44 14.10 3.91 27.64
C ARG A 44 13.58 3.52 26.26
N ALA A 45 13.90 2.31 25.81
CA ALA A 45 13.40 1.78 24.56
C ALA A 45 11.85 1.75 24.53
N PRO A 46 11.20 2.15 23.42
CA PRO A 46 9.75 2.10 23.30
C PRO A 46 9.21 0.68 23.47
N ALA A 47 8.05 0.56 24.12
CA ALA A 47 7.35 -0.72 24.17
C ALA A 47 6.75 -1.02 22.79
N PHE A 48 7.00 -2.23 22.29
CA PHE A 48 6.36 -2.76 21.09
C PHE A 48 6.16 -4.26 21.18
N SER A 49 5.23 -4.78 20.37
CA SER A 49 5.07 -6.20 20.11
C SER A 49 4.96 -6.43 18.61
N LEU A 50 5.68 -7.44 18.11
CA LEU A 50 5.72 -7.81 16.70
C LEU A 50 5.49 -9.31 16.55
N PRO A 51 4.86 -9.76 15.44
CA PRO A 51 4.82 -11.17 15.12
C PRO A 51 6.23 -11.68 14.78
N ASN A 52 6.59 -12.85 15.31
CA ASN A 52 7.79 -13.55 14.92
C ASN A 52 7.60 -14.29 13.58
N GLY A 53 8.61 -15.05 13.13
CA GLY A 53 8.54 -15.83 11.88
C GLY A 53 7.46 -16.93 11.85
N ARG A 54 6.82 -17.23 12.98
CA ARG A 54 5.69 -18.16 13.11
C ARG A 54 4.34 -17.44 13.25
N GLY A 55 4.33 -16.10 13.25
CA GLY A 55 3.14 -15.28 13.47
C GLY A 55 2.77 -15.08 14.93
N GLU A 56 3.57 -15.59 15.87
CA GLU A 56 3.31 -15.43 17.31
C GLU A 56 3.74 -14.04 17.76
N ALA A 57 2.92 -13.37 18.58
CA ALA A 57 3.27 -12.08 19.14
C ALA A 57 4.43 -12.20 20.13
N VAL A 58 5.47 -11.39 19.94
CA VAL A 58 6.63 -11.28 20.83
C VAL A 58 6.78 -9.82 21.23
N ALA A 59 6.92 -9.55 22.53
CA ALA A 59 7.09 -8.20 23.06
C ALA A 59 8.55 -7.92 23.43
N LEU A 60 8.98 -6.66 23.32
CA LEU A 60 10.31 -6.26 23.79
C LEU A 60 10.53 -6.59 25.29
N ALA A 61 9.46 -6.49 26.08
CA ALA A 61 9.48 -6.78 27.52
C ALA A 61 9.83 -8.24 27.84
N ASP A 62 9.59 -9.18 26.91
CA ASP A 62 9.91 -10.61 27.10
C ASP A 62 11.43 -10.85 27.22
N TYR A 63 12.24 -9.88 26.78
CA TYR A 63 13.70 -9.91 26.85
C TYR A 63 14.29 -9.02 27.95
N ALA A 64 13.48 -8.57 28.91
CA ALA A 64 13.94 -7.71 30.00
C ALA A 64 15.16 -8.30 30.75
N GLY A 65 16.11 -7.42 31.10
CA GLY A 65 17.33 -7.81 31.81
C GLY A 65 18.44 -8.41 30.93
N LYS A 66 18.24 -8.51 29.61
CA LYS A 66 19.26 -8.96 28.65
C LYS A 66 19.67 -7.80 27.73
N PRO A 67 20.94 -7.72 27.29
CA PRO A 67 21.31 -6.90 26.15
C PRO A 67 20.62 -7.42 24.87
N VAL A 68 19.92 -6.56 24.14
CA VAL A 68 19.13 -6.92 22.95
C VAL A 68 19.43 -5.95 21.81
N ALA A 69 19.56 -6.48 20.59
CA ALA A 69 19.59 -5.70 19.36
C ALA A 69 18.32 -5.96 18.55
N VAL A 70 17.68 -4.89 18.06
CA VAL A 70 16.49 -4.95 17.21
C VAL A 70 16.88 -4.56 15.79
N VAL A 71 16.62 -5.43 14.82
CA VAL A 71 17.00 -5.23 13.41
C VAL A 71 15.74 -5.20 12.56
N PHE A 72 15.43 -4.04 11.97
CA PHE A 72 14.39 -3.91 10.95
C PHE A 72 15.00 -4.10 9.57
N TYR A 73 14.51 -5.07 8.81
CA TYR A 73 15.06 -5.45 7.50
C TYR A 73 13.93 -5.60 6.47
N ARG A 74 14.26 -5.48 5.19
CA ARG A 74 13.28 -5.40 4.09
C ARG A 74 12.79 -6.77 3.59
N GLY A 75 12.73 -7.77 4.48
CA GLY A 75 12.09 -9.07 4.21
C GLY A 75 12.97 -10.19 3.66
N GLN A 76 14.28 -10.03 3.49
CA GLN A 76 15.20 -11.08 3.05
C GLN A 76 16.40 -11.16 4.02
N TRP A 77 16.84 -12.38 4.36
CA TRP A 77 18.05 -12.69 5.15
C TRP A 77 18.88 -13.73 4.41
#